data_AF-A0A7X6UQK0-F1
#
_entry.id   AF-A0A7X6UQK0-F1
#
_cell.length_a   1.000
_cell.length_b   1.000
_cell.length_c   1.000
_cell.angle_alpha   90.00
_cell.angle_beta   90.00
_cell.angle_gamma   90.00
#
_symmetry.space_group_name_H-M   'P 1'
#
loop_
_entity.id
_entity.type
_entity.pdbx_description
1 polymer ?
#
loop_
_entity_poly.entity_id
_entity_poly.type
_entity_poly.pdbx_seq_one_letter_code
_entity_poly.pdbx_strand_id
1 'polypeptide(L)'
;MMVGPPGFEPESIEPKSCESIDWQAFKRYLDNKYAKGYAMSIYEHSQKHLSLLSNVNGILSLKATARNNTINALTALSRFLGTYNSFLAELKTHGITRYRPDAIQSFTRIFNSEAHNGLGEWYKQASTVLSNSEMLYLRFMLLSGVRAMEGIKSFNLIVNLGSSYSQEYYNEKTLFLEHFRYPKLFLRNSKNVYVSAVPRELIERISRSSVVSYNAVDKKLNKANLNMRLKQLRSFYATKMREQGLLPEQIDLLQGRMGKSIFLHHYFKADPLPLNKKVLELLPTIQEAVLCQKE
;
A
#
# COMPACT_ATOMS: atom_id res chain seq x y z
N MET A 1 64.41 -33.16 -9.40
CA MET A 1 64.15 -32.20 -8.31
C MET A 1 63.28 -31.09 -8.88
N MET A 2 61.97 -31.10 -8.59
CA MET A 2 61.07 -29.99 -8.92
C MET A 2 60.70 -29.29 -7.62
N VAL A 3 61.00 -28.00 -7.52
CA VAL A 3 60.65 -27.15 -6.38
C VAL A 3 59.29 -26.53 -6.70
N GLY A 4 58.26 -26.91 -5.97
CA GLY A 4 56.92 -26.34 -6.08
C GLY A 4 56.87 -24.91 -5.51
N PRO A 5 55.92 -24.07 -5.95
CA PRO A 5 55.78 -22.70 -5.48
C PRO A 5 55.30 -22.63 -4.01
N PRO A 6 55.60 -21.54 -3.29
CA PRO A 6 55.26 -21.40 -1.88
C PRO A 6 53.74 -21.39 -1.68
N GLY A 7 53.27 -22.18 -0.71
CA GLY A 7 51.89 -22.22 -0.29
C GLY A 7 51.44 -20.87 0.25
N PHE A 8 50.27 -20.43 -0.20
CA PHE A 8 49.54 -19.30 0.36
C PHE A 8 48.91 -19.78 1.68
N GLU A 9 49.53 -19.48 2.82
CA GLU A 9 48.88 -19.65 4.11
C GLU A 9 47.74 -18.61 4.22
N PRO A 10 46.47 -19.02 4.44
CA PRO A 10 45.42 -18.06 4.71
C PRO A 10 45.70 -17.46 6.10
N GLU A 11 46.01 -16.16 6.11
CA GLU A 11 46.05 -15.36 7.34
C GLU A 11 44.81 -15.66 8.17
N SER A 12 45.03 -16.13 9.39
CA SER A 12 44.02 -16.29 10.41
C SER A 12 43.34 -14.94 10.65
N ILE A 13 42.13 -14.78 10.12
CA ILE A 13 41.28 -13.64 10.41
C ILE A 13 40.90 -13.75 11.89
N GLU A 14 41.64 -13.04 12.73
CA GLU A 14 41.26 -12.83 14.12
C GLU A 14 39.84 -12.26 14.21
N PRO A 15 39.04 -12.67 15.22
CA PRO A 15 37.69 -12.17 15.38
C PRO A 15 37.74 -10.67 15.68
N LYS A 16 37.36 -9.86 14.67
CA LYS A 16 37.20 -8.41 14.82
C LYS A 16 36.30 -8.11 16.02
N SER A 17 36.92 -7.51 17.04
CA SER A 17 36.25 -6.87 18.16
C SER A 17 35.16 -5.92 17.66
N CYS A 18 34.01 -5.90 18.34
CA CYS A 18 32.81 -5.10 18.07
C CYS A 18 33.12 -3.73 17.44
N GLU A 19 33.17 -3.67 16.10
CA GLU A 19 33.46 -2.45 15.36
C GLU A 19 32.33 -1.45 15.59
N SER A 20 32.69 -0.21 15.93
CA SER A 20 31.75 0.90 15.94
C SER A 20 31.11 0.98 14.55
N ILE A 21 29.80 0.75 14.47
CA ILE A 21 29.08 0.71 13.21
C ILE A 21 29.20 2.07 12.52
N ASP A 22 29.77 2.11 11.31
CA ASP A 22 29.74 3.32 10.47
C ASP A 22 28.31 3.53 9.92
N TRP A 23 27.52 4.29 10.68
CA TRP A 23 26.16 4.62 10.33
C TRP A 23 26.04 5.48 9.06
N GLN A 24 27.05 6.29 8.73
CA GLN A 24 27.01 7.09 7.51
C GLN A 24 27.23 6.23 6.27
N ALA A 25 28.19 5.30 6.32
CA ALA A 25 28.37 4.30 5.28
C ALA A 25 27.13 3.40 5.15
N PHE A 26 26.55 2.95 6.26
CA PHE A 26 25.32 2.17 6.22
C PHE A 26 24.16 2.93 5.59
N LYS A 27 23.99 4.22 5.93
CA LYS A 27 22.97 5.07 5.32
C LYS A 27 23.16 5.20 3.80
N ARG A 28 24.39 5.42 3.32
CA ARG A 28 24.72 5.44 1.88
C ARG A 28 24.40 4.10 1.20
N TYR A 29 24.74 2.98 1.85
CA TYR A 29 24.40 1.65 1.38
C TYR A 29 22.88 1.45 1.22
N LEU A 30 22.08 1.94 2.16
CA LEU A 30 20.62 1.88 2.08
C LEU A 30 20.05 2.79 0.99
N ASP A 31 20.54 4.03 0.89
CA ASP A 31 20.09 5.03 -0.09
C ASP A 31 20.33 4.55 -1.53
N ASN A 32 21.41 3.80 -1.78
CA ASN A 32 21.70 3.19 -3.09
C ASN A 32 20.83 1.98 -3.42
N LYS A 33 20.27 1.31 -2.40
CA LYS A 33 19.57 0.02 -2.56
C LYS A 33 18.05 0.16 -2.53
N TYR A 34 17.54 1.13 -1.80
CA TYR A 34 16.13 1.26 -1.48
C TYR A 34 15.60 2.65 -1.83
N ALA A 35 14.30 2.74 -2.09
CA ALA A 35 13.65 4.05 -2.24
C ALA A 35 13.80 4.86 -0.94
N LYS A 36 14.10 6.16 -1.08
CA LYS A 36 14.44 7.10 0.02
C LYS A 36 13.63 6.91 1.32
N GLY A 37 12.30 6.84 1.24
CA GLY A 37 11.46 6.65 2.42
C GLY A 37 11.60 5.28 3.09
N TYR A 38 11.80 4.22 2.30
CA TYR A 38 12.05 2.88 2.83
C TYR A 38 13.47 2.75 3.38
N ALA A 39 14.47 3.35 2.72
CA ALA A 39 15.83 3.45 3.20
C ALA A 39 15.88 4.11 4.59
N MET A 40 15.21 5.26 4.76
CA MET A 40 15.12 5.94 6.05
C MET A 40 14.46 5.08 7.13
N SER A 41 13.33 4.44 6.80
CA SER A 41 12.64 3.55 7.74
C SER A 41 13.52 2.38 8.20
N ILE A 42 14.27 1.78 7.28
CA ILE A 42 15.23 0.70 7.59
C ILE A 42 16.37 1.23 8.45
N TYR A 43 16.92 2.41 8.15
CA TYR A 43 17.97 3.05 8.92
C TYR A 43 17.54 3.29 10.37
N GLU A 44 16.40 3.95 10.59
CA GLU A 44 15.85 4.24 11.92
C GLU A 44 15.58 2.96 12.73
N HIS A 45 14.97 1.93 12.12
CA HIS A 45 14.71 0.67 12.80
C HIS A 45 15.99 -0.11 13.11
N SER A 46 17.03 0.01 12.27
CA SER A 46 18.33 -0.62 12.52
C SER A 46 19.02 -0.01 13.72
N GLN A 47 18.98 1.32 13.86
CA GLN A 47 19.52 2.01 15.05
C GLN A 47 18.70 1.66 16.30
N LYS A 48 17.37 1.78 16.22
CA LYS A 48 16.46 1.57 17.34
C LYS A 48 16.53 0.16 17.93
N HIS A 49 16.77 -0.84 17.09
CA HIS A 49 16.71 -2.25 17.47
C HIS A 49 18.06 -2.97 17.38
N LEU A 50 19.17 -2.22 17.38
CA LEU A 50 20.52 -2.78 17.24
C LEU A 50 20.81 -3.93 18.21
N SER A 51 20.39 -3.80 19.47
CA SER A 51 20.61 -4.82 20.51
C SER A 51 19.95 -6.16 20.20
N LEU A 52 18.93 -6.19 19.33
CA LEU A 52 18.27 -7.42 18.90
C LEU A 52 19.04 -8.18 17.82
N LEU A 53 20.15 -7.63 17.32
CA LEU A 53 21.05 -8.33 16.41
C LEU A 53 21.81 -9.47 17.11
N SER A 54 22.13 -9.28 18.40
CA SER A 54 22.81 -10.24 19.27
C SER A 54 21.88 -10.94 20.27
N ASN A 55 20.62 -10.53 20.34
CA ASN A 55 19.57 -11.18 21.13
C ASN A 55 18.28 -11.22 20.33
N VAL A 56 18.20 -12.18 19.40
CA VAL A 56 17.06 -12.25 18.49
C VAL A 56 15.74 -12.55 19.20
N ASN A 57 15.74 -13.20 20.37
CA ASN A 57 14.52 -13.53 21.11
C ASN A 57 13.68 -12.30 21.47
N GLY A 58 14.32 -11.15 21.71
CA GLY A 58 13.60 -9.90 21.98
C GLY A 58 12.71 -9.42 20.83
N ILE A 59 12.90 -9.94 19.61
CA ILE A 59 12.04 -9.68 18.44
C ILE A 59 10.61 -10.20 18.67
N LEU A 60 10.43 -11.28 19.43
CA LEU A 60 9.12 -11.86 19.69
C LEU A 60 8.24 -10.96 20.57
N SER A 61 8.85 -10.18 21.46
CA SER A 61 8.15 -9.21 22.32
C SER A 61 7.64 -7.99 21.55
N LEU A 62 8.05 -7.79 20.29
CA LEU A 62 7.57 -6.71 19.46
C LEU A 62 6.18 -7.01 18.88
N LYS A 63 5.35 -5.96 18.76
CA LYS A 63 4.10 -6.01 17.99
C LYS A 63 4.35 -6.50 16.56
N ALA A 64 3.41 -7.24 15.98
CA ALA A 64 3.53 -7.90 14.69
C ALA A 64 4.11 -7.01 13.55
N THR A 65 3.61 -5.78 13.39
CA THR A 65 4.09 -4.86 12.35
C THR A 65 5.52 -4.37 12.63
N ALA A 66 5.82 -4.06 13.89
CA ALA A 66 7.17 -3.67 14.30
C ALA A 66 8.16 -4.83 14.10
N ARG A 67 7.76 -6.06 14.42
CA ARG A 67 8.55 -7.28 14.20
C ARG A 67 9.04 -7.40 12.76
N ASN A 68 8.14 -7.26 11.78
CA ASN A 68 8.51 -7.37 10.37
C ASN A 68 9.47 -6.26 9.92
N ASN A 69 9.27 -5.02 10.38
CA ASN A 69 10.17 -3.91 10.08
C ASN A 69 11.55 -4.14 10.72
N THR A 70 11.59 -4.56 11.98
CA THR A 70 12.82 -4.88 12.71
C THR A 70 13.59 -6.00 12.03
N ILE A 71 12.94 -7.11 11.67
CA ILE A 71 13.60 -8.22 10.95
C ILE A 71 14.20 -7.72 9.63
N ASN A 72 13.47 -6.90 8.86
CA ASN A 72 13.99 -6.36 7.60
C ASN A 72 15.17 -5.41 7.82
N ALA A 73 15.11 -4.58 8.85
CA ALA A 73 16.15 -3.64 9.21
C ALA A 73 17.44 -4.36 9.64
N LEU A 74 17.34 -5.29 10.58
CA LEU A 74 18.47 -6.10 11.04
C LEU A 74 19.00 -7.04 9.96
N THR A 75 18.16 -7.51 9.04
CA THR A 75 18.62 -8.22 7.83
C THR A 75 19.48 -7.31 6.94
N ALA A 76 19.09 -6.05 6.75
CA ALA A 76 19.88 -5.12 5.95
C ALA A 76 21.20 -4.76 6.65
N LEU A 77 21.17 -4.56 7.97
CA LEU A 77 22.34 -4.25 8.79
C LEU A 77 23.32 -5.43 8.84
N SER A 78 22.86 -6.65 9.11
CA SER A 78 23.73 -7.84 9.12
C SER A 78 24.39 -8.10 7.77
N ARG A 79 23.73 -7.77 6.65
CA ARG A 79 24.36 -7.82 5.32
C ARG A 79 25.46 -6.79 5.15
N PHE A 80 25.26 -5.58 5.69
CA PHE A 80 26.28 -4.54 5.67
C PHE A 80 27.48 -4.90 6.55
N LEU A 81 27.25 -5.51 7.71
CA LEU A 81 28.28 -5.95 8.65
C LEU A 81 28.93 -7.30 8.30
N GLY A 82 28.48 -8.00 7.26
CA GLY A 82 28.98 -9.33 6.90
C GLY A 82 28.49 -10.48 7.79
N THR A 83 27.61 -10.24 8.75
CA THR A 83 27.10 -11.24 9.72
C THR A 83 25.77 -11.90 9.30
N TYR A 84 25.33 -11.69 8.07
CA TYR A 84 24.02 -12.11 7.57
C TYR A 84 23.69 -13.59 7.80
N ASN A 85 24.63 -14.50 7.52
CA ASN A 85 24.39 -15.95 7.66
C ASN A 85 24.21 -16.36 9.12
N SER A 86 25.02 -15.79 10.02
CA SER A 86 24.91 -16.03 11.48
C SER A 86 23.57 -15.51 12.00
N PHE A 87 23.18 -14.29 11.63
CA PHE A 87 21.89 -13.72 12.03
C PHE A 87 20.69 -14.56 11.54
N LEU A 88 20.72 -15.04 10.29
CA LEU A 88 19.66 -15.92 9.78
C LEU A 88 19.61 -17.27 10.49
N ALA A 89 20.77 -17.86 10.81
CA ALA A 89 20.83 -19.10 11.56
C ALA A 89 20.19 -18.92 12.94
N GLU A 90 20.49 -17.82 13.63
CA GLU A 90 19.94 -17.52 14.95
C GLU A 90 18.41 -17.33 14.90
N LEU A 91 17.88 -16.59 13.93
CA LEU A 91 16.43 -16.48 13.72
C LEU A 91 15.78 -17.84 13.52
N LYS A 92 16.40 -18.73 12.74
CA LYS A 92 15.88 -20.07 12.46
C LYS A 92 15.90 -20.94 13.71
N THR A 93 17.00 -20.94 14.46
CA THR A 93 17.15 -21.69 15.72
C THR A 93 16.06 -21.32 16.73
N HIS A 94 15.70 -20.03 16.81
CA HIS A 94 14.66 -19.55 17.71
C HIS A 94 13.24 -19.54 17.09
N GLY A 95 13.06 -20.10 15.88
CA GLY A 95 11.75 -20.17 15.22
C GLY A 95 11.15 -18.80 14.85
N ILE A 96 11.97 -17.75 14.81
CA ILE A 96 11.52 -16.38 14.56
C ILE A 96 11.27 -16.20 13.07
N THR A 97 10.00 -16.08 12.72
CA THR A 97 9.58 -15.82 11.35
C THR A 97 8.87 -14.46 11.23
N ARG A 98 8.86 -13.93 10.01
CA ARG A 98 8.05 -12.75 9.69
C ARG A 98 6.58 -13.08 9.96
N TYR A 99 5.90 -12.19 10.66
CA TYR A 99 4.47 -12.29 10.88
C TYR A 99 3.72 -12.30 9.54
N ARG A 100 2.82 -13.27 9.39
CA ARG A 100 1.83 -13.35 8.33
C ARG A 100 0.44 -13.32 8.97
N PRO A 101 -0.56 -12.66 8.36
CA PRO A 101 -1.92 -12.72 8.85
C PRO A 101 -2.38 -14.18 8.93
N ASP A 102 -2.95 -14.53 10.08
CA ASP A 102 -3.48 -15.87 10.32
C ASP A 102 -4.80 -16.08 9.56
N ALA A 103 -5.06 -17.31 9.11
CA ALA A 103 -6.28 -17.68 8.41
C ALA A 103 -7.50 -17.50 9.32
N ILE A 104 -7.37 -17.85 10.61
CA ILE A 104 -8.44 -17.66 11.60
C ILE A 104 -8.72 -16.17 11.79
N GLN A 105 -7.69 -15.34 11.99
CA GLN A 105 -7.88 -13.87 12.10
C GLN A 105 -8.56 -13.28 10.85
N SER A 106 -8.24 -13.80 9.66
CA SER A 106 -8.87 -13.37 8.42
C SER A 106 -10.33 -13.81 8.35
N PHE A 107 -10.64 -15.05 8.75
CA PHE A 107 -11.99 -15.59 8.86
C PHE A 107 -12.82 -14.80 9.88
N THR A 108 -12.33 -14.60 11.10
CA THR A 108 -13.03 -13.84 12.15
C THR A 108 -13.36 -12.43 11.69
N ARG A 109 -12.46 -11.76 10.96
CA ARG A 109 -12.74 -10.42 10.39
C ARG A 109 -13.81 -10.44 9.29
N ILE A 110 -13.94 -11.53 8.54
CA ILE A 110 -14.97 -11.69 7.51
C ILE A 110 -16.31 -12.03 8.15
N PHE A 111 -16.29 -12.94 9.13
CA PHE A 111 -17.48 -13.46 9.79
C PHE A 111 -18.08 -12.44 10.77
N ASN A 112 -17.25 -11.63 11.43
CA ASN A 112 -17.71 -10.51 12.24
C ASN A 112 -17.95 -9.33 11.29
N SER A 113 -19.22 -9.07 10.97
CA SER A 113 -19.71 -8.01 10.05
C SER A 113 -19.33 -6.58 10.44
N GLU A 114 -18.64 -6.39 11.55
CA GLU A 114 -18.24 -5.09 12.11
C GLU A 114 -17.26 -4.30 11.23
N ALA A 115 -16.70 -4.91 10.18
CA ALA A 115 -15.67 -4.29 9.34
C ALA A 115 -16.09 -2.94 8.74
N HIS A 116 -17.39 -2.74 8.52
CA HIS A 116 -17.98 -1.50 8.00
C HIS A 116 -18.94 -0.80 8.98
N ASN A 117 -19.01 -1.25 10.24
CA ASN A 117 -19.89 -0.63 11.23
C ASN A 117 -19.53 0.84 11.47
N GLY A 118 -20.55 1.68 11.51
CA GLY A 118 -20.40 3.14 11.66
C GLY A 118 -19.62 3.81 10.53
N LEU A 119 -19.41 3.16 9.37
CA LEU A 119 -18.73 3.80 8.23
C LEU A 119 -19.58 4.94 7.67
N GLY A 120 -20.91 4.75 7.58
CA GLY A 120 -21.85 5.79 7.19
C GLY A 120 -21.86 6.99 8.14
N GLU A 121 -21.94 6.74 9.44
CA GLU A 121 -21.90 7.79 10.46
C GLU A 121 -20.57 8.54 10.43
N TRP A 122 -19.45 7.81 10.35
CA TRP A 122 -18.14 8.42 10.16
C TRP A 122 -18.08 9.28 8.89
N TYR A 123 -18.69 8.84 7.79
CA TYR A 123 -18.70 9.59 6.53
C TYR A 123 -19.49 10.90 6.67
N LYS A 124 -20.62 10.88 7.41
CA LYS A 124 -21.40 12.08 7.75
C LYS A 124 -20.61 13.03 8.67
N GLN A 125 -19.97 12.50 9.71
CA GLN A 125 -19.12 13.29 10.61
C GLN A 125 -17.91 13.90 9.87
N ALA A 126 -17.29 13.16 8.96
CA ALA A 126 -16.22 13.70 8.13
C ALA A 126 -16.69 14.88 7.27
N SER A 127 -17.95 14.87 6.82
CA SER A 127 -18.53 15.94 5.99
C SER A 127 -18.72 17.27 6.72
N THR A 128 -18.79 17.27 8.05
CA THR A 128 -18.90 18.51 8.84
C THR A 128 -17.54 19.14 9.15
N VAL A 129 -16.45 18.39 8.99
CA VAL A 129 -15.09 18.81 9.36
C VAL A 129 -14.23 19.15 8.14
N LEU A 130 -14.40 18.40 7.06
CA LEU A 130 -13.58 18.52 5.86
C LEU A 130 -14.09 19.61 4.92
N SER A 131 -13.17 20.25 4.20
CA SER A 131 -13.52 21.19 3.13
C SER A 131 -14.17 20.47 1.94
N ASN A 132 -14.83 21.23 1.08
CA ASN A 132 -15.48 20.69 -0.13
C ASN A 132 -14.53 19.84 -0.99
N SER A 133 -13.29 20.29 -1.20
CA SER A 133 -12.29 19.55 -1.99
C SER A 133 -11.89 18.23 -1.32
N GLU A 134 -11.72 18.25 0.00
CA GLU A 134 -11.39 17.06 0.79
C GLU A 134 -12.56 16.06 0.84
N MET A 135 -13.79 16.55 0.86
CA MET A 135 -15.00 15.72 0.75
C MET A 135 -15.18 15.12 -0.64
N LEU A 136 -14.89 15.87 -1.71
CA LEU A 136 -14.83 15.32 -3.06
C LEU A 136 -13.78 14.21 -3.14
N TYR A 137 -12.65 14.36 -2.47
CA TYR A 137 -11.64 13.31 -2.39
C TYR A 137 -12.16 12.06 -1.65
N LEU A 138 -12.85 12.18 -0.52
CA LEU A 138 -13.47 11.02 0.14
C LEU A 138 -14.50 10.33 -0.75
N ARG A 139 -15.35 11.10 -1.45
CA ARG A 139 -16.32 10.56 -2.40
C ARG A 139 -15.63 9.84 -3.57
N PHE A 140 -14.55 10.41 -4.09
CA PHE A 140 -13.72 9.76 -5.10
C PHE A 140 -13.15 8.43 -4.61
N MET A 141 -12.64 8.40 -3.38
CA MET A 141 -12.10 7.16 -2.78
C MET A 141 -13.17 6.09 -2.57
N LEU A 142 -14.39 6.48 -2.18
CA LEU A 142 -15.52 5.58 -2.05
C LEU A 142 -15.91 4.94 -3.39
N LEU A 143 -15.95 5.73 -4.46
CA LEU A 143 -16.51 5.30 -5.75
C LEU A 143 -15.48 4.70 -6.71
N SER A 144 -14.20 4.99 -6.55
CA SER A 144 -13.14 4.46 -7.42
C SER A 144 -12.56 3.12 -6.92
N GLY A 145 -12.62 2.85 -5.61
CA GLY A 145 -12.03 1.66 -5.02
C GLY A 145 -10.49 1.58 -5.07
N VAL A 146 -9.79 2.61 -5.53
CA VAL A 146 -8.32 2.63 -5.63
C VAL A 146 -7.65 2.75 -4.24
N ARG A 147 -6.35 2.48 -4.10
CA ARG A 147 -5.68 2.63 -2.79
C ARG A 147 -5.47 4.12 -2.51
N ALA A 148 -5.46 4.49 -1.24
CA ALA A 148 -5.39 5.91 -0.82
C ALA A 148 -4.29 6.71 -1.53
N MET A 149 -3.06 6.20 -1.58
CA MET A 149 -1.95 6.93 -2.20
C MET A 149 -2.01 6.98 -3.73
N GLU A 150 -2.69 6.04 -4.38
CA GLU A 150 -2.97 6.10 -5.81
C GLU A 150 -4.14 7.05 -6.08
N GLY A 151 -5.17 7.01 -5.24
CA GLY A 151 -6.34 7.86 -5.36
C GLY A 151 -6.05 9.34 -5.15
N ILE A 152 -5.21 9.70 -4.17
CA ILE A 152 -4.81 11.11 -3.98
C ILE A 152 -4.04 11.64 -5.19
N LYS A 153 -3.20 10.81 -5.82
CA LYS A 153 -2.49 11.17 -7.06
C LYS A 153 -3.46 11.35 -8.22
N SER A 154 -4.42 10.44 -8.38
CA SER A 154 -5.46 10.56 -9.41
C SER A 154 -6.31 11.80 -9.22
N PHE A 155 -6.75 12.07 -7.99
CA PHE A 155 -7.54 13.25 -7.66
C PHE A 155 -6.78 14.53 -8.02
N ASN A 156 -5.53 14.66 -7.55
CA ASN A 156 -4.72 15.84 -7.83
C ASN A 156 -4.33 15.96 -9.30
N LEU A 157 -4.18 14.83 -10.02
CA LEU A 157 -3.97 14.84 -11.47
C LEU A 157 -5.18 15.42 -12.21
N ILE A 158 -6.41 15.02 -11.83
CA ILE A 158 -7.64 15.59 -12.41
C ILE A 158 -7.72 17.10 -12.15
N VAL A 159 -7.42 17.54 -10.92
CA VAL A 159 -7.37 18.98 -10.58
C VAL A 159 -6.35 19.70 -11.46
N ASN A 160 -5.13 19.18 -11.56
CA ASN A 160 -4.04 19.81 -12.30
C ASN A 160 -4.29 19.88 -13.81
N LEU A 161 -4.98 18.87 -14.38
CA LEU A 161 -5.35 18.87 -15.80
C LEU A 161 -6.48 19.85 -16.10
N GLY A 162 -7.29 20.23 -15.10
CA GLY A 162 -8.41 21.15 -15.29
C GLY A 162 -9.34 20.65 -16.38
N SER A 163 -9.69 21.50 -17.35
CA SER A 163 -10.56 21.13 -18.48
C SER A 163 -9.96 20.08 -19.43
N SER A 164 -8.64 19.84 -19.41
CA SER A 164 -7.96 18.93 -20.33
C SER A 164 -8.05 17.45 -19.92
N TYR A 165 -8.64 17.14 -18.76
CA TYR A 165 -8.71 15.77 -18.23
C TYR A 165 -9.37 14.79 -19.22
N SER A 166 -10.36 15.26 -19.99
CA SER A 166 -11.14 14.44 -20.94
C SER A 166 -10.36 14.00 -22.19
N GLN A 167 -9.25 14.69 -22.49
CA GLN A 167 -8.38 14.36 -23.62
C GLN A 167 -7.18 13.54 -23.15
N GLU A 168 -6.68 13.84 -21.96
CA GLU A 168 -5.40 13.35 -21.45
C GLU A 168 -5.54 12.12 -20.55
N TYR A 169 -6.64 11.99 -19.81
CA TYR A 169 -6.74 11.04 -18.69
C TYR A 169 -8.04 10.22 -18.64
N TYR A 170 -9.16 10.78 -19.10
CA TYR A 170 -10.44 10.08 -19.18
C TYR A 170 -10.73 9.67 -20.63
N ASN A 171 -11.13 8.43 -20.85
CA ASN A 171 -11.45 7.92 -22.18
C ASN A 171 -12.97 7.86 -22.38
N GLU A 172 -13.50 8.69 -23.27
CA GLU A 172 -14.94 8.77 -23.58
C GLU A 172 -15.52 7.47 -24.17
N LYS A 173 -14.71 6.63 -24.82
CA LYS A 173 -15.16 5.37 -25.41
C LYS A 173 -15.27 4.27 -24.38
N THR A 174 -14.31 4.17 -23.48
CA THR A 174 -14.26 3.11 -22.45
C THR A 174 -14.84 3.56 -21.11
N LEU A 175 -15.08 4.86 -20.95
CA LEU A 175 -15.56 5.58 -19.75
C LEU A 175 -14.61 5.47 -18.54
N PHE A 176 -13.35 5.10 -18.74
CA PHE A 176 -12.38 4.90 -17.67
C PHE A 176 -11.47 6.10 -17.48
N LEU A 177 -11.02 6.31 -16.24
CA LEU A 177 -9.75 7.00 -15.98
C LEU A 177 -8.60 6.04 -16.29
N GLU A 178 -7.72 6.42 -17.21
CA GLU A 178 -6.63 5.59 -17.75
C GLU A 178 -5.30 5.87 -17.02
N HIS A 179 -5.18 5.37 -15.78
CA HIS A 179 -3.96 5.49 -14.95
C HIS A 179 -2.69 5.01 -15.66
N PHE A 180 -2.81 4.02 -16.55
CA PHE A 180 -1.68 3.49 -17.31
C PHE A 180 -1.01 4.54 -18.23
N ARG A 181 -1.69 5.64 -18.60
CA ARG A 181 -1.09 6.76 -19.35
C ARG A 181 -0.03 7.53 -18.57
N TYR A 182 -0.07 7.43 -17.24
CA TYR A 182 0.88 8.09 -16.34
C TYR A 182 1.69 7.05 -15.54
N PRO A 183 2.53 6.24 -16.21
CA PRO A 183 3.20 5.09 -15.59
C PRO A 183 4.09 5.50 -14.40
N LYS A 184 4.74 6.67 -14.48
CA LYS A 184 5.55 7.21 -13.38
C LYS A 184 4.75 7.47 -12.09
N LEU A 185 3.45 7.76 -12.22
CA LEU A 185 2.56 8.00 -11.09
C LEU A 185 1.94 6.71 -10.55
N PHE A 186 1.51 5.81 -11.43
CA PHE A 186 0.59 4.71 -11.10
C PHE A 186 1.14 3.30 -11.28
N LEU A 187 2.18 3.09 -12.09
CA LEU A 187 2.75 1.76 -12.35
C LEU A 187 4.10 1.63 -11.63
N ARG A 188 4.05 1.24 -10.36
CA ARG A 188 5.24 1.00 -9.54
C ARG A 188 5.41 -0.48 -9.27
N ASN A 189 6.41 -1.17 -9.83
CA ASN A 189 6.84 -2.54 -9.47
C ASN A 189 5.72 -3.46 -8.92
N SER A 190 5.44 -3.41 -7.60
CA SER A 190 4.43 -4.22 -6.89
C SER A 190 3.08 -3.54 -6.58
N LYS A 191 2.93 -2.23 -6.80
CA LYS A 191 1.72 -1.43 -6.57
C LYS A 191 1.35 -0.68 -7.85
N ASN A 192 0.52 -1.31 -8.66
CA ASN A 192 0.06 -0.78 -9.94
C ASN A 192 -1.44 -0.51 -9.88
N VAL A 193 -1.90 0.57 -10.51
CA VAL A 193 -3.32 0.77 -10.84
C VAL A 193 -3.38 1.15 -12.32
N TYR A 194 -4.32 0.57 -13.06
CA TYR A 194 -4.38 0.70 -14.51
C TYR A 194 -5.58 1.52 -14.96
N VAL A 195 -6.77 1.18 -14.47
CA VAL A 195 -8.03 1.85 -14.80
C VAL A 195 -8.89 1.99 -13.55
N SER A 196 -9.76 3.01 -13.51
CA SER A 196 -10.83 3.10 -12.52
C SER A 196 -12.07 3.74 -13.14
N ALA A 197 -13.24 3.20 -12.81
CA ALA A 197 -14.54 3.76 -13.19
C ALA A 197 -15.00 4.77 -12.14
N VAL A 198 -15.36 5.98 -12.58
CA VAL A 198 -15.85 7.06 -11.71
C VAL A 198 -16.90 7.85 -12.50
N PRO A 199 -18.01 8.33 -11.88
CA PRO A 199 -19.02 9.08 -12.60
C PRO A 199 -18.43 10.36 -13.19
N ARG A 200 -18.78 10.67 -14.44
CA ARG A 200 -18.27 11.85 -15.15
C ARG A 200 -18.51 13.15 -14.39
N GLU A 201 -19.72 13.33 -13.85
CA GLU A 201 -20.09 14.48 -13.02
C GLU A 201 -19.12 14.68 -11.84
N LEU A 202 -18.69 13.58 -11.20
CA LEU A 202 -17.73 13.67 -10.10
C LEU A 202 -16.35 14.13 -10.60
N ILE A 203 -15.89 13.62 -11.74
CA ILE A 203 -14.61 14.01 -12.35
C ILE A 203 -14.62 15.51 -12.70
N GLU A 204 -15.71 16.00 -13.30
CA GLU A 204 -15.90 17.41 -13.65
C GLU A 204 -15.89 18.34 -12.42
N ARG A 205 -16.46 17.88 -11.30
CA ARG A 205 -16.42 18.63 -10.04
C ARG A 205 -15.01 18.66 -9.46
N ILE A 206 -14.28 17.54 -9.55
CA ILE A 206 -12.89 17.45 -9.09
C ILE A 206 -11.99 18.35 -9.94
N SER A 207 -12.17 18.41 -11.26
CA SER A 207 -11.32 19.21 -12.15
C SER A 207 -11.42 20.72 -11.88
N ARG A 208 -12.49 21.17 -11.21
CA ARG A 208 -12.72 22.56 -10.77
C ARG A 208 -12.41 22.77 -9.28
N SER A 209 -11.86 21.75 -8.62
CA SER A 209 -11.56 21.75 -7.19
C SER A 209 -10.11 22.18 -6.92
N SER A 210 -9.68 22.08 -5.67
CA SER A 210 -8.30 22.35 -5.24
C SER A 210 -7.57 21.06 -4.94
N VAL A 211 -6.26 21.05 -5.11
CA VAL A 211 -5.42 19.90 -4.75
C VAL A 211 -5.56 19.58 -3.26
N VAL A 212 -5.54 18.28 -2.95
CA VAL A 212 -5.69 17.78 -1.59
C VAL A 212 -4.39 17.08 -1.16
N SER A 213 -4.05 17.20 0.12
CA SER A 213 -2.95 16.45 0.74
C SER A 213 -3.51 15.40 1.67
N TYR A 214 -3.04 14.16 1.54
CA TYR A 214 -3.38 13.06 2.45
C TYR A 214 -3.15 13.44 3.92
N ASN A 215 -2.01 14.07 4.21
CA ASN A 215 -1.66 14.48 5.58
C ASN A 215 -2.56 15.61 6.09
N ALA A 216 -3.05 16.49 5.21
CA ALA A 216 -3.97 17.56 5.61
C ALA A 216 -5.34 16.99 6.00
N VAL A 217 -5.87 16.05 5.20
CA VAL A 217 -7.11 15.33 5.50
C VAL A 217 -6.98 14.57 6.82
N ASP A 218 -5.89 13.79 6.97
CA ASP A 218 -5.62 13.02 8.18
C ASP A 218 -5.55 13.91 9.43
N LYS A 219 -4.80 15.01 9.37
CA LYS A 219 -4.70 15.96 10.50
C LYS A 219 -6.04 16.60 10.86
N LYS A 220 -6.86 16.98 9.88
CA LYS A 220 -8.17 17.59 10.14
C LYS A 220 -9.13 16.60 10.80
N LEU A 221 -9.19 15.37 10.28
CA LEU A 221 -10.00 14.31 10.87
C LEU A 221 -9.53 14.00 12.30
N ASN A 222 -8.22 13.82 12.51
CA ASN A 222 -7.66 13.54 13.82
C ASN A 222 -7.92 14.68 14.82
N LYS A 223 -7.90 15.95 14.39
CA LYS A 223 -8.26 17.10 15.24
C LYS A 223 -9.72 17.05 15.73
N ALA A 224 -10.60 16.40 14.96
CA ALA A 224 -11.98 16.14 15.33
C ALA A 224 -12.19 14.75 16.00
N ASN A 225 -11.11 14.09 16.43
CA ASN A 225 -11.13 12.73 16.99
C ASN A 225 -11.67 11.65 16.03
N LEU A 226 -11.59 11.89 14.73
CA LEU A 226 -11.96 10.93 13.69
C LEU A 226 -10.71 10.29 13.08
N ASN A 227 -10.58 8.98 13.20
CA ASN A 227 -9.54 8.25 12.49
C ASN A 227 -9.88 8.18 10.99
N MET A 228 -8.87 8.25 10.11
CA MET A 228 -9.10 8.13 8.68
C MET A 228 -9.48 6.70 8.25
N ARG A 229 -10.65 6.56 7.59
CA ARG A 229 -11.23 5.25 7.22
C ARG A 229 -11.14 4.90 5.72
N LEU A 230 -10.17 5.45 4.97
CA LEU A 230 -10.03 5.19 3.52
C LEU A 230 -9.89 3.70 3.15
N LYS A 231 -9.24 2.91 4.01
CA LYS A 231 -9.13 1.45 3.83
C LYS A 231 -10.50 0.77 3.92
N GLN A 232 -11.37 1.26 4.81
CA GLN A 232 -12.74 0.75 4.95
C GLN A 232 -13.61 1.18 3.77
N LEU A 233 -13.50 2.42 3.27
CA LEU A 233 -14.19 2.84 2.03
C LEU A 233 -13.85 1.91 0.85
N ARG A 234 -12.55 1.61 0.67
CA ARG A 234 -12.11 0.68 -0.37
C ARG A 234 -12.61 -0.75 -0.16
N SER A 235 -12.66 -1.21 1.09
CA SER A 235 -13.18 -2.55 1.43
C SER A 235 -14.69 -2.62 1.18
N PHE A 236 -15.43 -1.60 1.60
CA PHE A 236 -16.87 -1.45 1.40
C PHE A 236 -17.21 -1.46 -0.08
N TYR A 237 -16.50 -0.68 -0.90
CA TYR A 237 -16.62 -0.74 -2.36
C TYR A 237 -16.49 -2.16 -2.90
N ALA A 238 -15.44 -2.90 -2.50
CA ALA A 238 -15.22 -4.27 -2.98
C ALA A 238 -16.35 -5.22 -2.56
N THR A 239 -16.79 -5.13 -1.31
CA THR A 239 -17.91 -5.93 -0.79
C THR A 239 -19.19 -5.64 -1.56
N LYS A 240 -19.55 -4.36 -1.76
CA LYS A 240 -20.76 -3.99 -2.51
C LYS A 240 -20.69 -4.39 -3.98
N MET A 241 -19.54 -4.21 -4.64
CA MET A 241 -19.37 -4.71 -6.01
C MET A 241 -19.54 -6.22 -6.11
N ARG A 242 -19.02 -6.97 -5.13
CA ARG A 242 -19.18 -8.42 -5.08
C ARG A 242 -20.63 -8.85 -4.85
N GLU A 243 -21.33 -8.22 -3.92
CA GLU A 243 -22.76 -8.45 -3.66
C GLU A 243 -23.62 -8.18 -4.91
N GLN A 244 -23.22 -7.20 -5.72
CA GLN A 244 -23.87 -6.84 -6.99
C GLN A 244 -23.37 -7.68 -8.20
N GLY A 245 -22.69 -8.79 -7.93
CA GLY A 245 -22.35 -9.80 -8.93
C GLY A 245 -21.16 -9.44 -9.83
N LEU A 246 -20.20 -8.63 -9.36
CA LEU A 246 -18.89 -8.53 -10.02
C LEU A 246 -17.99 -9.70 -9.62
N LEU A 247 -17.20 -10.14 -10.59
CA LEU A 247 -16.20 -11.18 -10.38
C LEU A 247 -15.02 -10.64 -9.54
N PRO A 248 -14.35 -11.47 -8.73
CA PRO A 248 -13.19 -11.03 -7.94
C PRO A 248 -12.10 -10.44 -8.81
N GLU A 249 -11.86 -11.02 -10.00
CA GLU A 249 -10.87 -10.56 -10.97
C GLU A 249 -11.17 -9.16 -11.50
N GLN A 250 -12.46 -8.86 -11.74
CA GLN A 250 -12.91 -7.53 -12.17
C GLN A 250 -12.72 -6.51 -11.06
N ILE A 251 -13.08 -6.86 -9.82
CA ILE A 251 -12.90 -5.99 -8.65
C ILE A 251 -11.41 -5.74 -8.42
N ASP A 252 -10.60 -6.78 -8.44
CA ASP A 252 -9.15 -6.68 -8.27
C ASP A 252 -8.53 -5.78 -9.35
N LEU A 253 -8.90 -5.94 -10.62
CA LEU A 253 -8.44 -5.07 -11.72
C LEU A 253 -8.72 -3.59 -11.44
N LEU A 254 -9.98 -3.23 -11.14
CA LEU A 254 -10.39 -1.85 -10.81
C LEU A 254 -9.67 -1.30 -9.58
N GLN A 255 -9.33 -2.19 -8.66
CA GLN A 255 -8.62 -1.89 -7.43
C GLN A 255 -7.09 -1.88 -7.60
N GLY A 256 -6.55 -2.04 -8.80
CA GLY A 256 -5.11 -2.08 -9.05
C GLY A 256 -4.44 -3.33 -8.45
N ARG A 257 -5.10 -4.47 -8.56
CA ARG A 257 -4.59 -5.79 -8.18
C ARG A 257 -4.66 -6.66 -9.42
N MET A 258 -3.51 -7.14 -9.86
CA MET A 258 -3.45 -8.23 -10.82
C MET A 258 -2.98 -9.45 -10.03
N GLY A 259 -3.91 -10.36 -9.78
CA GLY A 259 -3.60 -11.63 -9.15
C GLY A 259 -2.59 -12.42 -9.97
N LYS A 260 -1.87 -13.35 -9.34
CA LYS A 260 -0.93 -14.25 -10.03
C LYS A 260 -1.64 -15.44 -10.70
N SER A 261 -2.96 -15.43 -10.80
CA SER A 261 -3.69 -16.59 -11.30
C SER A 261 -3.42 -16.76 -12.80
N ILE A 262 -3.18 -18.01 -13.20
CA ILE A 262 -3.00 -18.37 -14.62
C ILE A 262 -4.22 -17.88 -15.42
N PHE A 263 -5.42 -17.99 -14.84
CA PHE A 263 -6.64 -17.47 -15.46
C PHE A 263 -6.57 -15.97 -15.78
N LEU A 264 -6.15 -15.14 -14.83
CA LEU A 264 -6.02 -13.71 -15.09
C LEU A 264 -4.95 -13.40 -16.14
N HIS A 265 -3.87 -14.17 -16.16
CA HIS A 265 -2.75 -13.95 -17.08
C HIS A 265 -3.00 -14.45 -18.51
N HIS A 266 -3.79 -15.50 -18.69
CA HIS A 266 -3.91 -16.19 -19.97
C HIS A 266 -5.33 -16.22 -20.56
N TYR A 267 -6.37 -16.14 -19.71
CA TYR A 267 -7.75 -16.44 -20.14
C TYR A 267 -8.73 -15.29 -19.92
N PHE A 268 -8.52 -14.47 -18.88
CA PHE A 268 -9.43 -13.38 -18.57
C PHE A 268 -9.34 -12.27 -19.61
N LYS A 269 -10.30 -12.27 -20.55
CA LYS A 269 -10.54 -11.19 -21.50
C LYS A 269 -11.86 -10.52 -21.11
N ALA A 270 -11.79 -9.39 -20.44
CA ALA A 270 -12.95 -8.55 -20.20
C ALA A 270 -13.01 -7.46 -21.27
N ASP A 271 -14.16 -7.33 -21.94
CA ASP A 271 -14.45 -6.11 -22.68
C ASP A 271 -14.57 -4.96 -21.66
N PRO A 272 -13.74 -3.91 -21.78
CA PRO A 272 -13.74 -2.79 -20.84
C PRO A 272 -15.08 -2.06 -20.78
N LEU A 273 -15.82 -1.98 -21.90
CA LEU A 273 -17.02 -1.15 -21.98
C LEU A 273 -18.21 -1.72 -21.19
N PRO A 274 -18.62 -3.00 -21.35
CA PRO A 274 -19.68 -3.60 -20.53
C PRO A 274 -19.34 -3.60 -19.04
N LEU A 275 -18.08 -3.87 -18.69
CA LEU A 275 -17.64 -3.83 -17.29
C LEU A 275 -17.82 -2.43 -16.71
N ASN A 276 -17.39 -1.39 -17.42
CA ASN A 276 -17.48 -0.04 -16.89
C ASN A 276 -18.92 0.44 -16.76
N LYS A 277 -19.76 0.20 -17.77
CA LYS A 277 -21.19 0.53 -17.69
C LYS A 277 -21.85 -0.11 -16.48
N LYS A 278 -21.64 -1.41 -16.28
CA LYS A 278 -22.12 -2.13 -15.10
C LYS A 278 -21.61 -1.49 -13.80
N VAL A 279 -20.33 -1.14 -13.73
CA VAL A 279 -19.77 -0.46 -12.54
C VAL A 279 -20.46 0.87 -12.29
N LEU A 280 -20.57 1.74 -13.31
CA LEU A 280 -21.17 3.07 -13.20
C LEU A 280 -22.63 3.01 -12.77
N GLU A 281 -23.41 2.03 -13.24
CA GLU A 281 -24.79 1.78 -12.81
C GLU A 281 -24.88 1.40 -11.31
N LEU A 282 -23.85 0.74 -10.77
CA LEU A 282 -23.81 0.32 -9.37
C LEU A 282 -23.33 1.43 -8.41
N LEU A 283 -22.54 2.40 -8.88
CA LEU A 283 -21.95 3.44 -8.03
C LEU A 283 -22.97 4.26 -7.21
N PRO A 284 -24.15 4.65 -7.74
CA PRO A 284 -25.18 5.31 -6.96
C PRO A 284 -25.62 4.48 -5.74
N THR A 285 -25.83 3.17 -5.92
CA THR A 285 -26.27 2.28 -4.84
C THR A 285 -25.21 2.17 -3.73
N ILE A 286 -23.92 2.22 -4.08
CA ILE A 286 -22.82 2.25 -3.10
C ILE A 286 -22.84 3.54 -2.29
N GLN A 287 -23.04 4.67 -2.97
CA GLN A 287 -23.10 5.96 -2.31
C GLN A 287 -24.28 6.03 -1.34
N GLU A 288 -25.46 5.60 -1.77
CA GLU A 288 -26.66 5.52 -0.95
C GLU A 288 -26.46 4.56 0.23
N ALA A 289 -25.90 3.37 -0.01
CA ALA A 289 -25.67 2.39 1.05
C ALA A 289 -24.75 2.91 2.16
N VAL A 290 -23.70 3.68 1.85
CA VAL A 290 -22.88 4.32 2.88
C VAL A 290 -23.70 5.36 3.66
N LEU A 291 -24.50 6.18 3.00
CA LEU A 291 -25.25 7.25 3.65
C LEU A 291 -26.43 6.73 4.50
N CYS A 292 -27.01 5.60 4.10
CA CYS A 292 -28.17 4.97 4.73
C CYS A 292 -27.82 3.94 5.81
N GLN A 293 -26.54 3.61 6.03
CA GLN A 293 -26.14 2.78 7.17
C GLN A 293 -26.58 3.45 8.49
N LYS A 294 -27.63 2.89 9.10
CA LYS A 294 -28.00 3.07 10.51
C LYS A 294 -27.45 1.89 11.29
N GLU A 295 -27.14 2.12 12.57
CA GLU A 295 -26.59 1.13 13.52
C GLU A 295 -27.42 -0.16 13.57
#